data_AF-A0A2V6GHW9-F1
#
_entry.id   AF-A0A2V6GHW9-F1
#
_cell.length_a   1.000
_cell.length_b   1.000
_cell.length_c   1.000
_cell.angle_alpha   90.00
_cell.angle_beta   90.00
_cell.angle_gamma   90.00
#
_symmetry.space_group_name_H-M   'P 1'
#
loop_
_entity.id
_entity.type
_entity.pdbx_description
1 polymer ?
#
loop_
_entity_poly.entity_id
_entity_poly.type
_entity_poly.pdbx_seq_one_letter_code
_entity_poly.pdbx_strand_id
1 'polypeptide(L)' 'TSTINAAYSLNRGDKIGSLEPGKLANFSIFDCEDYRELAYWFGFPQTHSVYVRGERVVDKN' A
#
# COMPACT_ATOMS: atom_id res chain seq x y z
N THR A 1 -10.20 -4.70 -5.27
CA THR A 1 -10.26 -4.36 -3.84
C THR A 1 -8.89 -4.61 -3.23
N SER A 2 -8.16 -3.57 -2.81
CA SER A 2 -6.72 -3.69 -2.47
C SER A 2 -6.32 -3.08 -1.11
N THR A 3 -7.21 -2.33 -0.45
CA THR A 3 -6.93 -1.62 0.81
C THR A 3 -8.04 -1.87 1.84
N ILE A 4 -8.90 -0.90 2.13
CA ILE A 4 -9.90 -0.95 3.21
C ILE A 4 -10.87 -2.13 3.05
N ASN A 5 -11.47 -2.29 1.87
CA ASN A 5 -12.43 -3.38 1.64
C ASN A 5 -11.77 -4.76 1.74
N ALA A 6 -10.53 -4.89 1.26
CA ALA A 6 -9.79 -6.15 1.37
C ALA A 6 -9.46 -6.47 2.84
N ALA A 7 -9.10 -5.46 3.64
CA ALA A 7 -8.86 -5.63 5.07
C ALA A 7 -10.12 -6.07 5.81
N TYR A 8 -11.28 -5.47 5.55
CA TYR A 8 -12.54 -5.85 6.17
C TYR A 8 -13.02 -7.25 5.75
N SER A 9 -12.84 -7.64 4.48
CA SER A 9 -13.14 -9.01 4.03
C SER A 9 -12.32 -10.08 4.75
N LEU A 10 -11.18 -9.71 5.35
CA LEU A 10 -10.32 -10.61 6.13
C LEU A 10 -10.44 -10.40 7.65
N ASN A 11 -11.41 -9.61 8.12
CA ASN A 11 -11.56 -9.21 9.53
C ASN A 11 -10.29 -8.56 10.12
N ARG A 12 -9.65 -7.68 9.33
CA ARG A 12 -8.43 -6.94 9.70
C ARG A 12 -8.54 -5.42 9.49
N GLY A 13 -9.75 -4.89 9.31
CA GLY A 13 -9.98 -3.46 9.09
C GLY A 13 -9.53 -2.57 10.26
N ASP A 14 -9.46 -3.16 11.46
CA ASP A 14 -8.91 -2.55 12.68
C ASP A 14 -7.37 -2.48 12.69
N LYS A 15 -6.69 -3.25 11.83
CA LYS A 15 -5.22 -3.41 11.85
C LYS A 15 -4.52 -2.87 10.61
N ILE A 16 -5.13 -2.98 9.44
CA ILE A 16 -4.53 -2.64 8.13
C ILE A 16 -5.59 -2.08 7.17
N GLY A 17 -5.15 -1.61 6.00
CA GLY A 17 -6.02 -1.20 4.89
C GLY A 17 -6.29 0.31 4.82
N SER A 18 -5.80 1.09 5.78
CA SER A 18 -5.80 2.55 5.80
C SER A 18 -4.62 3.08 6.63
N LEU A 19 -4.29 4.36 6.45
CA LEU A 19 -3.22 5.04 7.19
C LEU A 19 -3.84 5.83 8.34
N GLU A 20 -3.87 5.23 9.51
CA GLU A 20 -4.44 5.82 10.74
C GLU A 20 -3.55 5.49 11.94
N PRO A 21 -3.45 6.37 12.95
CA PRO A 21 -2.76 6.06 14.20
C PRO A 21 -3.26 4.76 14.83
N GLY A 22 -2.33 3.92 15.31
CA GLY A 22 -2.64 2.63 15.94
C GLY A 22 -2.73 1.44 14.97
N LYS A 23 -2.80 1.66 13.65
CA LYS A 23 -2.72 0.59 12.64
C LYS A 23 -1.26 0.24 12.31
N LEU A 24 -1.05 -0.94 11.72
CA LEU A 24 0.27 -1.36 11.28
C LEU A 24 0.76 -0.45 10.15
N ALA A 25 2.02 -0.03 10.22
CA ALA A 25 2.69 0.75 9.18
C ALA A 25 3.02 -0.11 7.95
N ASN A 26 1.97 -0.55 7.24
CA ASN A 26 2.04 -1.28 5.98
C ASN A 26 1.63 -0.33 4.84
N PHE A 27 2.60 0.15 4.07
CA PHE A 27 2.34 1.08 2.97
C PHE A 27 3.41 0.96 1.89
N SER A 28 3.09 1.48 0.70
CA SER A 28 4.02 1.57 -0.42
C SER A 28 4.09 3.01 -0.90
N ILE A 29 5.28 3.41 -1.37
CA ILE A 29 5.52 4.65 -2.09
C ILE A 29 5.58 4.32 -3.57
N PHE A 30 4.88 5.09 -4.39
CA PHE A 30 4.85 4.94 -5.83
C PHE A 30 5.34 6.22 -6.49
N ASP A 31 6.02 6.06 -7.62
CA ASP A 31 6.41 7.15 -8.51
C ASP A 31 5.27 7.36 -9.51
N CYS A 32 4.31 8.19 -9.13
CA CYS A 32 3.14 8.55 -9.93
C CYS A 32 2.66 9.95 -9.55
N GLU A 33 2.13 10.70 -10.52
CA GLU A 33 1.55 12.03 -10.27
C GLU A 33 0.13 11.91 -9.71
N ASP A 34 -0.60 10.88 -10.13
CA ASP A 34 -1.96 10.61 -9.68
C ASP A 34 -2.18 9.12 -9.32
N TYR A 35 -2.89 8.84 -8.22
CA TYR A 35 -3.14 7.46 -7.76
C TYR A 35 -3.87 6.58 -8.79
N ARG A 36 -4.61 7.17 -9.74
CA ARG A 36 -5.31 6.45 -10.81
C ARG A 36 -4.33 5.78 -11.77
N GLU A 37 -3.12 6.30 -11.88
CA GLU A 37 -2.04 5.71 -12.68
C GLU A 37 -1.71 4.28 -12.26
N LEU A 38 -1.81 3.97 -10.96
CA LEU A 38 -1.52 2.64 -10.41
C LEU A 38 -2.41 1.55 -11.03
N ALA A 39 -3.67 1.90 -11.33
CA ALA A 39 -4.60 0.99 -11.99
C ALA A 39 -4.52 1.09 -13.51
N TYR A 40 -4.20 2.26 -14.05
CA TYR A 40 -4.12 2.50 -15.49
C TYR A 40 -2.90 1.83 -16.13
N TRP A 41 -1.71 2.01 -15.54
CA TRP A 41 -0.44 1.43 -16.00
C TRP A 41 -0.17 0.05 -15.40
N PHE A 42 -1.20 -0.80 -15.40
CA PHE A 42 -1.07 -2.15 -14.88
C PHE A 42 0.04 -2.94 -15.62
N GLY A 43 0.94 -3.57 -14.87
CA GLY A 43 2.06 -4.34 -15.41
C GLY A 43 3.37 -3.56 -15.55
N PHE A 44 3.37 -2.24 -15.33
CA PHE A 44 4.60 -1.45 -15.25
C PHE A 44 5.03 -1.23 -13.80
N PRO A 45 6.31 -1.41 -13.46
CA PRO A 45 6.78 -1.26 -12.09
C PRO A 45 6.87 0.22 -11.69
N GLN A 46 5.84 0.74 -11.04
CA GLN A 46 5.82 2.11 -10.48
C GLN A 46 6.17 2.17 -8.98
N THR A 47 6.31 1.03 -8.29
CA THR A 47 6.61 1.00 -6.85
C THR A 47 8.05 1.44 -6.59
N HIS A 48 8.22 2.53 -5.84
CA HIS A 48 9.53 3.02 -5.39
C HIS A 48 10.01 2.25 -4.15
N SER A 49 9.16 2.09 -3.14
CA SER A 49 9.53 1.39 -1.91
C SER A 49 8.31 0.80 -1.20
N VAL A 50 8.51 -0.28 -0.45
CA VAL A 50 7.46 -0.96 0.33
C VAL A 50 7.88 -1.07 1.79
N TYR A 51 6.95 -0.75 2.67
CA TYR A 51 7.12 -0.82 4.12
C TYR A 51 6.14 -1.84 4.70
N VAL A 52 6.63 -2.72 5.57
CA VAL A 52 5.83 -3.70 6.30
C VAL A 52 6.16 -3.56 7.78
N ARG A 53 5.16 -3.19 8.59
CA ARG A 53 5.31 -2.90 10.03
C ARG A 53 6.39 -1.85 10.32
N GLY A 54 6.52 -0.86 9.43
CA GLY A 54 7.51 0.21 9.55
C GLY A 54 8.89 -0.14 8.98
N GLU A 55 9.14 -1.40 8.64
CA GLU A 55 10.41 -1.84 8.05
C GLU A 55 10.37 -1.75 6.53
N ARG A 56 11.37 -1.12 5.92
CA ARG A 56 11.50 -1.05 4.46
C ARG A 56 11.96 -2.40 3.91
N VAL A 57 11.08 -3.10 3.20
CA VAL A 57 11.32 -4.45 2.66
C VAL A 57 11.63 -4.47 1.16
N VAL A 58 11.28 -3.39 0.44
CA VAL A 58 11.62 -3.18 -0.97
C VAL A 58 12.09 -1.75 -1.14
N ASP A 59 13.16 -1.58 -1.93
CA ASP A 59 13.74 -0.29 -2.29
C ASP A 59 14.20 -0.34 -3.74
N LYS A 60 13.70 0.58 -4.57
CA LYS A 60 14.09 0.72 -5.97
C LYS A 60 15.22 1.75 -6.03
N ASN A 61 16.45 1.30 -5.73
CA ASN A 61 17.68 2.05 -6.06
C ASN A 61 18.09 1.77 -7.50
#